data_AF-A0A0D8BFQ1-F1
#
_entry.id   AF-A0A0D8BFQ1-F1
#
_cell.length_a   1.000
_cell.length_b   1.000
_cell.length_c   1.000
_cell.angle_alpha   90.00
_cell.angle_beta   90.00
_cell.angle_gamma   90.00
#
_symmetry.space_group_name_H-M   'P 1'
#
loop_
_entity.id
_entity.type
_entity.pdbx_description
1 polymer ?
#
loop_
_entity_poly.entity_id
_entity_poly.type
_entity_poly.pdbx_seq_one_letter_code
_entity_poly.pdbx_strand_id
1 'polypeptide(L)'
;MLEASDRAGGRNRTARGGDVLRELGPTGEPVTTHRCSFDDGLYLDLGPGRIPYHHRRVLDYCRAFGVDLEPYMTKTTANVVHLADGRGVRWRNRQVANDTRGRLAAMLAGTLEQRDAGAGELLESGFWRHSFYQPVDYLWQATMFQPVGGMDRIVTAFERELGSEFGEVVELNSEVTTIRLLDEGKAAVDYRRDGLPRTLVADYCVSSIPLPVLRGISTNFSAEFDAAIRAVEFASTCKVGWQAEERFWEGDADQIYGGIGWTNHPITQLWYPSNDYFSAAGLQAAPPAREQRAFLRAG
;
A
#
# COMPACT_ATOMS: atom_id res chain seq x y z
N MET A 1 8.99 23.43 4.56
CA MET A 1 7.86 22.49 4.40
C MET A 1 7.26 22.25 5.78
N LEU A 2 5.93 22.36 5.92
CA LEU A 2 5.24 22.12 7.18
C LEU A 2 4.61 20.73 7.14
N GLU A 3 4.97 19.86 8.08
CA GLU A 3 4.43 18.50 8.22
C GLU A 3 3.74 18.37 9.57
N ALA A 4 2.47 17.98 9.56
CA ALA A 4 1.66 17.90 10.78
C ALA A 4 2.10 16.74 11.69
N SER A 5 2.63 15.65 11.11
CA SER A 5 3.09 14.48 11.85
C SER A 5 4.47 14.69 12.47
N ASP A 6 4.81 13.79 13.39
CA ASP A 6 6.16 13.58 13.93
C ASP A 6 7.14 12.91 12.95
N ARG A 7 6.75 12.74 11.67
CA ARG A 7 7.57 12.14 10.61
C ARG A 7 7.17 12.67 9.25
N ALA A 8 8.11 12.69 8.30
CA ALA A 8 7.80 12.93 6.90
C ALA A 8 7.21 11.69 6.20
N GLY A 9 6.71 11.91 4.98
CA GLY A 9 6.31 10.84 4.05
C GLY A 9 4.81 10.59 3.93
N GLY A 10 3.98 11.22 4.77
CA GLY A 10 2.53 11.11 4.70
C GLY A 10 2.05 9.65 4.71
N ARG A 11 1.30 9.22 3.68
CA ARG A 11 0.82 7.83 3.56
C ARG A 11 1.92 6.81 3.29
N ASN A 12 3.13 7.22 2.89
CA ASN A 12 4.28 6.32 2.83
C ASN A 12 4.75 6.03 4.26
N ARG A 13 4.43 4.84 4.76
CA ARG A 13 4.74 4.39 6.10
C ARG A 13 5.11 2.92 6.08
N THR A 14 6.30 2.63 6.57
CA THR A 14 6.76 1.26 6.82
C THR A 14 6.79 1.04 8.33
N ALA A 15 6.12 -0.02 8.80
CA ALA A 15 6.14 -0.43 10.20
C ALA A 15 7.30 -1.39 10.47
N ARG A 16 8.04 -1.16 11.55
CA ARG A 16 9.16 -1.97 12.06
C ARG A 16 9.06 -2.17 13.57
N GLY A 17 9.83 -3.12 14.12
CA GLY A 17 9.92 -3.34 15.56
C GLY A 17 10.15 -2.04 16.34
N GLY A 18 9.33 -1.81 17.37
CA GLY A 18 9.37 -0.61 18.21
C GLY A 18 8.44 0.52 17.79
N ASP A 19 7.96 0.54 16.54
CA ASP A 19 7.10 1.61 16.03
C ASP A 19 5.79 1.72 16.82
N VAL A 20 5.36 2.97 17.04
CA VAL A 20 4.07 3.27 17.67
C VAL A 20 3.09 3.73 16.57
N LEU A 21 2.04 2.94 16.35
CA LEU A 21 0.96 3.27 15.44
C LEU A 21 -0.10 4.07 16.20
N ARG A 22 -0.52 5.18 15.59
CA ARG A 22 -1.55 6.07 16.11
C ARG A 22 -2.64 6.23 15.07
N GLU A 23 -3.88 6.20 15.53
CA GLU A 23 -5.08 6.44 14.72
C GLU A 23 -5.89 7.56 15.36
N LEU A 24 -6.80 8.16 14.60
CA LEU A 24 -7.70 9.19 15.15
C LEU A 24 -8.75 8.50 16.03
N GLY A 25 -8.81 8.89 17.31
CA GLY A 25 -9.84 8.45 18.24
C GLY A 25 -11.21 9.06 17.93
N PRO A 26 -12.26 8.69 18.69
CA PRO A 26 -13.62 9.19 18.46
C PRO A 26 -13.77 10.70 18.52
N THR A 27 -12.86 11.39 19.23
CA THR A 27 -12.82 12.86 19.37
C THR A 27 -11.92 13.53 18.34
N GLY A 28 -11.32 12.78 17.40
CA GLY A 28 -10.37 13.29 16.41
C GLY A 28 -8.93 13.40 16.89
N GLU A 29 -8.65 13.12 18.17
CA GLU A 29 -7.29 13.17 18.72
C GLU A 29 -6.50 11.91 18.36
N PRO A 30 -5.18 12.00 18.09
CA PRO A 30 -4.34 10.82 17.87
C PRO A 30 -4.27 9.93 19.12
N VAL A 31 -4.72 8.69 18.99
CA VAL A 31 -4.65 7.66 20.03
C VAL A 31 -3.66 6.59 19.60
N THR A 32 -2.78 6.17 20.51
CA THR A 32 -1.91 5.03 20.27
C THR A 32 -2.76 3.76 20.20
N THR A 33 -2.78 3.11 19.05
CA THR A 33 -3.55 1.88 18.85
C THR A 33 -2.66 0.67 19.05
N HIS A 34 -1.49 0.63 18.41
CA HIS A 34 -0.62 -0.55 18.40
C HIS A 34 0.86 -0.16 18.59
N ARG A 35 1.63 -1.07 19.20
CA ARG A 35 3.09 -1.05 19.16
C ARG A 35 3.55 -2.22 18.31
N CYS A 36 4.29 -1.95 17.25
CA CYS A 36 4.85 -2.99 16.40
C CYS A 36 5.95 -3.73 17.17
N SER A 37 5.87 -5.06 17.17
CA SER A 37 6.82 -5.96 17.82
C SER A 37 7.44 -6.92 16.81
N PHE A 38 7.63 -6.46 15.57
CA PHE A 38 8.37 -7.25 14.59
C PHE A 38 9.82 -7.41 15.04
N ASP A 39 10.41 -8.56 14.73
CA ASP A 39 11.82 -8.82 14.94
C ASP A 39 12.69 -7.92 14.05
N ASP A 40 13.96 -7.79 14.43
CA ASP A 40 14.92 -6.95 13.71
C ASP A 40 15.00 -7.34 12.23
N GLY A 41 14.99 -6.32 11.37
CA GLY A 41 15.02 -6.51 9.91
C GLY A 41 13.65 -6.76 9.26
N LEU A 42 12.63 -7.13 10.03
CA LEU A 42 11.28 -7.32 9.50
C LEU A 42 10.51 -6.00 9.41
N TYR A 43 9.71 -5.88 8.36
CA TYR A 43 8.93 -4.68 8.11
C TYR A 43 7.65 -4.94 7.32
N LEU A 44 6.72 -3.99 7.37
CA LEU A 44 5.54 -3.96 6.50
C LEU A 44 5.25 -2.55 6.01
N ASP A 45 5.08 -2.39 4.69
CA ASP A 45 4.56 -1.16 4.10
C ASP A 45 3.04 -1.04 4.32
N LEU A 46 2.65 -0.19 5.27
CA LEU A 46 1.26 0.09 5.64
C LEU A 46 0.52 0.92 4.58
N GLY A 47 1.25 1.64 3.72
CA GLY A 47 0.70 2.41 2.61
C GLY A 47 1.11 1.87 1.24
N PRO A 48 1.83 2.66 0.41
CA PRO A 48 2.37 2.18 -0.87
C PRO A 48 3.36 1.03 -0.61
N GLY A 49 3.22 -0.08 -1.33
CA GLY A 49 4.07 -1.27 -1.14
C GLY A 49 4.73 -1.81 -2.40
N ARG A 50 4.59 -1.12 -3.55
CA ARG A 50 5.24 -1.51 -4.82
C ARG A 50 5.23 -0.38 -5.85
N ILE A 51 6.15 -0.46 -6.80
CA ILE A 51 6.40 0.52 -7.86
C ILE A 51 6.40 -0.21 -9.22
N PRO A 52 5.44 0.05 -10.10
CA PRO A 52 5.45 -0.47 -11.47
C PRO A 52 6.60 0.09 -12.32
N TYR A 53 7.10 -0.69 -13.29
CA TYR A 53 8.19 -0.28 -14.18
C TYR A 53 7.94 1.05 -14.93
N HIS A 54 6.68 1.41 -15.16
CA HIS A 54 6.32 2.63 -15.89
C HIS A 54 6.25 3.87 -14.99
N HIS A 55 6.39 3.74 -13.66
CA HIS A 55 6.54 4.87 -12.74
C HIS A 55 7.96 5.46 -12.82
N ARG A 56 8.36 5.88 -14.02
CA ARG A 56 9.74 6.27 -14.35
C ARG A 56 10.31 7.34 -13.40
N ARG A 57 9.52 8.36 -13.04
CA ARG A 57 9.97 9.41 -12.09
C ARG A 57 10.38 8.86 -10.72
N VAL A 58 9.60 7.93 -10.16
CA VAL A 58 9.93 7.33 -8.85
C VAL A 58 11.19 6.46 -8.98
N LEU A 59 11.30 5.70 -10.06
CA LEU A 59 12.48 4.87 -10.32
C LEU A 59 13.74 5.72 -10.57
N ASP A 60 13.61 6.84 -11.26
CA ASP A 60 14.68 7.80 -11.51
C ASP A 60 15.16 8.42 -10.18
N TYR A 61 14.23 8.78 -9.27
CA TYR A 61 14.61 9.23 -7.93
C TYR A 61 15.30 8.14 -7.11
N CYS A 62 14.79 6.90 -7.14
CA CYS A 62 15.44 5.79 -6.44
C CYS A 62 16.87 5.60 -6.94
N ARG A 63 17.08 5.66 -8.26
CA ARG A 63 18.41 5.60 -8.86
C ARG A 63 19.29 6.79 -8.48
N ALA A 64 18.77 8.01 -8.59
CA ALA A 64 19.52 9.23 -8.32
C ALA A 64 19.96 9.32 -6.85
N PHE A 65 19.10 8.86 -5.93
CA PHE A 65 19.33 8.97 -4.49
C PHE A 65 19.85 7.67 -3.86
N GLY A 66 20.29 6.69 -4.67
CA GLY A 66 20.87 5.44 -4.16
C GLY A 66 19.92 4.63 -3.27
N VAL A 67 18.64 4.60 -3.60
CA VAL A 67 17.65 3.72 -2.95
C VAL A 67 17.63 2.39 -3.70
N ASP A 68 18.17 1.35 -3.07
CA ASP A 68 18.20 0.01 -3.65
C ASP A 68 16.78 -0.54 -3.83
N LEU A 69 16.55 -1.17 -4.98
CA LEU A 69 15.28 -1.77 -5.36
C LEU A 69 15.41 -3.27 -5.55
N GLU A 70 14.39 -4.02 -5.14
CA GLU A 70 14.25 -5.45 -5.38
C GLU A 70 12.93 -5.76 -6.10
N PRO A 71 12.83 -6.88 -6.84
CA PRO A 71 11.60 -7.28 -7.51
C PRO A 71 10.44 -7.49 -6.51
N TYR A 72 9.27 -6.97 -6.86
CA TYR A 72 8.03 -7.19 -6.12
C TYR A 72 7.15 -8.21 -6.85
N MET A 73 6.83 -9.31 -6.18
CA MET A 73 5.95 -10.34 -6.71
C MET A 73 4.50 -10.00 -6.38
N THR A 74 3.71 -9.61 -7.38
CA THR A 74 2.26 -9.43 -7.23
C THR A 74 1.46 -10.69 -7.49
N LYS A 75 1.96 -11.57 -8.36
CA LYS A 75 1.28 -12.79 -8.76
C LYS A 75 2.27 -13.88 -9.12
N THR A 76 2.06 -15.06 -8.54
CA THR A 76 2.63 -16.32 -8.98
C THR A 76 1.51 -17.32 -9.27
N THR A 77 1.81 -18.30 -10.13
CA THR A 77 0.98 -19.47 -10.38
C THR A 77 0.74 -20.33 -9.14
N ALA A 78 1.62 -20.19 -8.13
CA ALA A 78 1.51 -20.90 -6.87
C ALA A 78 0.55 -20.23 -5.87
N ASN A 79 0.26 -18.92 -5.98
CA ASN A 79 -0.71 -18.29 -5.07
C ASN A 79 -2.09 -18.93 -5.23
N VAL A 80 -2.94 -18.72 -4.23
CA VAL A 80 -4.19 -19.46 -4.08
C VAL A 80 -5.41 -18.57 -4.04
N VAL A 81 -6.51 -19.10 -4.55
CA VAL A 81 -7.86 -18.60 -4.34
C VAL A 81 -8.51 -19.50 -3.30
N HIS A 82 -8.99 -18.92 -2.21
CA HIS A 82 -9.64 -19.63 -1.11
C HIS A 82 -11.05 -19.07 -0.92
N LEU A 83 -12.07 -19.93 -1.00
CA LEU A 83 -13.44 -19.55 -0.65
C LEU A 83 -13.67 -19.78 0.85
N ALA A 84 -14.00 -18.71 1.56
CA ALA A 84 -14.40 -18.74 2.96
C ALA A 84 -15.89 -19.10 3.12
N ASP A 85 -16.31 -20.18 2.46
CA ASP A 85 -17.68 -20.71 2.51
C ASP A 85 -17.81 -21.96 3.39
N GLY A 86 -16.78 -22.25 4.19
CA GLY A 86 -16.71 -23.40 5.09
C GLY A 86 -16.34 -24.72 4.42
N ARG A 87 -16.27 -24.79 3.09
CA ARG A 87 -15.90 -26.03 2.38
C ARG A 87 -14.39 -26.28 2.32
N GLY A 88 -13.57 -25.31 2.75
CA GLY A 88 -12.11 -25.40 2.74
C GLY A 88 -11.51 -25.49 1.34
N VAL A 89 -12.23 -25.03 0.32
CA VAL A 89 -11.81 -25.19 -1.08
C VAL A 89 -10.73 -24.18 -1.41
N ARG A 90 -9.58 -24.69 -1.85
CA ARG A 90 -8.39 -23.93 -2.20
C ARG A 90 -7.92 -24.33 -3.59
N TRP A 91 -7.83 -23.36 -4.50
CA TRP A 91 -7.31 -23.58 -5.85
C TRP A 91 -6.04 -22.77 -6.08
N ARG A 92 -5.06 -23.36 -6.77
CA ARG A 92 -3.90 -22.63 -7.25
C ARG A 92 -4.30 -21.72 -8.41
N ASN A 93 -3.65 -20.56 -8.51
CA ASN A 93 -3.82 -19.66 -9.65
C ASN A 93 -3.59 -20.37 -10.99
N ARG A 94 -2.62 -21.31 -11.08
CA ARG A 94 -2.45 -22.13 -12.29
C ARG A 94 -3.64 -23.01 -12.62
N GLN A 95 -4.27 -23.63 -11.62
CA GLN A 95 -5.44 -24.49 -11.84
C GLN A 95 -6.60 -23.63 -12.31
N VAL A 96 -6.90 -22.55 -11.59
CA VAL A 96 -7.96 -21.59 -11.98
C VAL A 96 -7.74 -21.08 -13.40
N ALA A 97 -6.52 -20.67 -13.75
CA ALA A 97 -6.24 -20.14 -15.08
C ALA A 97 -6.35 -21.21 -16.18
N ASN A 98 -5.73 -22.37 -15.99
CA ASN A 98 -5.65 -23.41 -17.01
C ASN A 98 -6.97 -24.15 -17.20
N ASP A 99 -7.67 -24.49 -16.11
CA ASP A 99 -8.97 -25.16 -16.19
C ASP A 99 -10.02 -24.25 -16.81
N THR A 100 -10.02 -22.96 -16.45
CA THR A 100 -10.93 -21.97 -17.07
C THR A 100 -10.66 -21.85 -18.56
N ARG A 101 -9.40 -21.66 -18.97
CA ARG A 101 -9.03 -21.55 -20.38
C ARG A 101 -9.35 -22.84 -21.15
N GLY A 102 -9.06 -23.99 -20.57
CA GLY A 102 -9.35 -25.30 -21.16
C GLY A 102 -10.84 -25.52 -21.37
N ARG A 103 -11.67 -25.21 -20.37
CA ARG A 103 -13.14 -25.28 -20.48
C ARG A 103 -13.69 -24.31 -21.52
N LEU A 104 -13.23 -23.06 -21.53
CA LEU A 104 -13.62 -22.08 -22.55
C LEU A 104 -13.22 -22.55 -23.96
N ALA A 105 -12.01 -23.09 -24.13
CA ALA A 105 -11.55 -23.61 -25.40
C ALA A 105 -12.38 -24.83 -25.85
N ALA A 106 -12.71 -25.74 -24.93
CA ALA A 106 -13.57 -26.89 -25.21
C ALA A 106 -15.00 -26.45 -25.61
N MET A 107 -15.57 -25.46 -24.91
CA MET A 107 -16.88 -24.89 -25.28
C MET A 107 -16.83 -24.16 -26.63
N LEU A 108 -15.75 -23.44 -26.93
CA LEU A 108 -15.57 -22.80 -28.23
C LEU A 108 -15.43 -23.83 -29.35
N ALA A 109 -14.64 -24.89 -29.13
CA ALA A 109 -14.51 -25.99 -30.09
C ALA A 109 -15.87 -26.66 -30.31
N GLY A 110 -16.59 -26.98 -29.24
CA GLY A 110 -17.93 -27.57 -29.32
C GLY A 110 -18.97 -26.66 -29.99
N THR A 111 -18.89 -25.34 -29.81
CA THR A 111 -19.80 -24.37 -30.46
C THR A 111 -19.47 -24.13 -31.94
N LEU A 112 -18.19 -24.24 -32.33
CA LEU A 112 -17.76 -24.24 -33.73
C LEU A 112 -18.16 -25.54 -34.44
N GLU A 113 -18.23 -26.65 -33.72
CA GLU A 113 -18.71 -27.94 -34.22
C GLU A 113 -20.25 -28.06 -34.19
N GLN A 114 -20.95 -27.40 -33.26
CA GLN A 114 -22.41 -27.38 -33.12
C GLN A 114 -22.92 -26.06 -32.52
N ARG A 115 -23.77 -25.32 -33.24
CA ARG A 115 -24.50 -24.16 -32.69
C ARG A 115 -25.50 -24.63 -31.61
N ASP A 116 -25.16 -24.63 -30.32
CA ASP A 116 -25.97 -23.98 -29.25
C ASP A 116 -25.44 -24.06 -27.81
N ALA A 117 -25.85 -23.04 -27.04
CA ALA A 117 -26.11 -22.89 -25.60
C ALA A 117 -25.31 -23.68 -24.53
N GLY A 118 -24.36 -22.99 -23.89
CA GLY A 118 -23.83 -23.45 -22.60
C GLY A 118 -22.74 -22.56 -22.01
N ALA A 119 -23.07 -21.31 -21.63
CA ALA A 119 -22.08 -20.38 -21.06
C ALA A 119 -22.59 -19.49 -19.91
N GLY A 120 -23.82 -19.70 -19.40
CA GLY A 120 -24.45 -18.78 -18.44
C GLY A 120 -23.67 -18.64 -17.13
N GLU A 121 -23.45 -19.74 -16.41
CA GLU A 121 -23.13 -19.68 -14.97
C GLU A 121 -21.76 -19.03 -14.63
N LEU A 122 -20.70 -19.30 -15.42
CA LEU A 122 -19.38 -18.68 -15.19
C LEU A 122 -19.34 -17.21 -15.68
N LEU A 123 -20.07 -16.88 -16.75
CA LEU A 123 -20.20 -15.50 -17.24
C LEU A 123 -21.09 -14.66 -16.29
N GLU A 124 -22.13 -15.26 -15.73
CA GLU A 124 -23.03 -14.67 -14.73
C GLU A 124 -22.35 -14.49 -13.37
N SER A 125 -21.38 -15.34 -12.99
CA SER A 125 -20.65 -15.25 -11.72
C SER A 125 -19.87 -13.94 -11.51
N GLY A 126 -19.61 -13.18 -12.58
CA GLY A 126 -18.84 -11.93 -12.54
C GLY A 126 -17.34 -12.08 -12.21
N PHE A 127 -16.85 -13.29 -11.92
CA PHE A 127 -15.45 -13.56 -11.56
C PHE A 127 -14.43 -13.03 -12.59
N TRP A 128 -14.79 -13.11 -13.87
CA TRP A 128 -13.95 -12.65 -14.99
C TRP A 128 -13.75 -11.12 -15.01
N ARG A 129 -14.67 -10.33 -14.44
CA ARG A 129 -14.58 -8.86 -14.43
C ARG A 129 -13.47 -8.33 -13.54
N HIS A 130 -13.02 -9.09 -12.53
CA HIS A 130 -12.12 -8.56 -11.50
C HIS A 130 -10.78 -9.31 -11.43
N SER A 131 -10.71 -10.58 -11.83
CA SER A 131 -9.53 -11.44 -11.55
C SER A 131 -8.83 -12.01 -12.79
N PHE A 132 -9.48 -12.04 -13.95
CA PHE A 132 -8.93 -12.70 -15.14
C PHE A 132 -7.83 -11.86 -15.84
N TYR A 133 -8.00 -10.53 -15.85
CA TYR A 133 -7.12 -9.60 -16.59
C TYR A 133 -6.20 -8.73 -15.71
N GLN A 134 -6.17 -8.88 -14.38
CA GLN A 134 -5.23 -8.11 -13.57
C GLN A 134 -3.74 -8.22 -13.98
N PRO A 135 -3.23 -9.35 -14.51
CA PRO A 135 -1.84 -9.41 -14.98
C PRO A 135 -1.54 -8.53 -16.20
N VAL A 136 -2.58 -8.07 -16.92
CA VAL A 136 -2.48 -7.13 -18.04
C VAL A 136 -3.06 -5.76 -17.70
N ASP A 137 -3.54 -5.57 -16.47
CA ASP A 137 -3.89 -4.25 -15.96
C ASP A 137 -2.59 -3.45 -15.85
N TYR A 138 -2.56 -2.30 -16.51
CA TYR A 138 -1.37 -1.49 -16.72
C TYR A 138 -0.60 -1.22 -15.41
N LEU A 139 -1.33 -0.98 -14.31
CA LEU A 139 -0.75 -0.67 -12.99
C LEU A 139 -0.23 -1.90 -12.21
N TRP A 140 -0.50 -3.12 -12.67
CA TRP A 140 -0.24 -4.37 -11.95
C TRP A 140 0.58 -5.38 -12.75
N GLN A 141 1.03 -4.97 -13.94
CA GLN A 141 1.87 -5.80 -14.80
C GLN A 141 3.29 -5.92 -14.25
N ALA A 142 3.82 -7.14 -14.22
CA ALA A 142 5.23 -7.35 -13.98
C ALA A 142 6.08 -6.66 -15.09
N THR A 143 7.24 -6.09 -14.77
CA THR A 143 7.95 -6.17 -13.48
C THR A 143 7.58 -5.01 -12.55
N MET A 144 7.45 -5.31 -11.25
CA MET A 144 7.29 -4.32 -10.19
C MET A 144 8.49 -4.39 -9.25
N PHE A 145 8.70 -3.30 -8.51
CA PHE A 145 9.81 -3.12 -7.59
C PHE A 145 9.31 -2.68 -6.22
N GLN A 146 10.09 -2.93 -5.19
CA GLN A 146 10.00 -2.29 -3.88
C GLN A 146 11.40 -1.85 -3.44
N PRO A 147 11.54 -0.78 -2.64
CA PRO A 147 12.81 -0.51 -2.00
C PRO A 147 13.17 -1.60 -0.99
N VAL A 148 14.43 -1.98 -0.98
CA VAL A 148 14.98 -2.91 0.02
C VAL A 148 14.82 -2.27 1.40
N GLY A 149 14.16 -3.00 2.32
CA GLY A 149 13.98 -2.54 3.69
C GLY A 149 12.82 -1.58 3.92
N GLY A 150 11.96 -1.30 2.92
CA GLY A 150 10.71 -0.54 3.09
C GLY A 150 10.51 0.65 2.15
N MET A 151 9.26 0.92 1.77
CA MET A 151 8.92 2.02 0.85
C MET A 151 9.28 3.41 1.40
N ASP A 152 9.33 3.58 2.72
CA ASP A 152 9.73 4.82 3.38
C ASP A 152 11.21 5.19 3.16
N ARG A 153 12.05 4.26 2.70
CA ARG A 153 13.45 4.54 2.33
C ARG A 153 13.56 5.62 1.25
N ILE A 154 12.54 5.74 0.40
CA ILE A 154 12.44 6.83 -0.58
C ILE A 154 12.32 8.18 0.14
N VAL A 155 11.49 8.26 1.19
CA VAL A 155 11.29 9.49 1.97
C VAL A 155 12.56 9.87 2.69
N THR A 156 13.21 8.92 3.36
CA THR A 156 14.50 9.14 4.03
C THR A 156 15.56 9.65 3.06
N ALA A 157 15.58 9.11 1.83
CA ALA A 157 16.51 9.59 0.80
C ALA A 157 16.20 11.03 0.39
N PHE A 158 14.93 11.39 0.16
CA PHE A 158 14.55 12.78 -0.10
C PHE A 158 14.93 13.72 1.04
N GLU A 159 14.68 13.35 2.30
CA GLU A 159 15.05 14.15 3.46
C GLU A 159 16.57 14.38 3.52
N ARG A 160 17.36 13.34 3.23
CA ARG A 160 18.82 13.43 3.16
C ARG A 160 19.28 14.39 2.06
N GLU A 161 18.77 14.24 0.84
CA GLU A 161 19.19 15.09 -0.29
C GLU A 161 18.79 16.55 -0.05
N LEU A 162 17.54 16.80 0.36
CA LEU A 162 17.07 18.14 0.71
C LEU A 162 17.86 18.75 1.87
N GLY A 163 18.17 17.95 2.89
CA GLY A 163 19.02 18.34 4.01
C GLY A 163 20.42 18.75 3.59
N SER A 164 21.00 18.02 2.64
CA SER A 164 22.34 18.30 2.12
C SER A 164 22.42 19.57 1.27
N GLU A 165 21.37 19.88 0.51
CA GLU A 165 21.35 21.02 -0.41
C GLU A 165 20.83 22.31 0.25
N PHE A 166 19.82 22.20 1.11
CA PHE A 166 19.07 23.35 1.64
C PHE A 166 19.06 23.43 3.17
N GLY A 167 19.65 22.46 3.88
CA GLY A 167 19.59 22.37 5.33
C GLY A 167 18.23 21.83 5.84
N GLU A 168 17.90 22.10 7.10
CA GLU A 168 16.65 21.64 7.70
C GLU A 168 15.43 22.35 7.09
N VAL A 169 14.81 21.73 6.09
CA VAL A 169 13.66 22.29 5.36
C VAL A 169 12.31 21.71 5.76
N VAL A 170 12.27 20.61 6.51
CA VAL A 170 11.03 19.96 6.95
C VAL A 170 10.78 20.29 8.43
N GLU A 171 9.74 21.07 8.70
CA GLU A 171 9.27 21.40 10.03
C GLU A 171 8.18 20.40 10.45
N LEU A 172 8.56 19.39 11.23
CA LEU A 172 7.63 18.39 11.78
C LEU A 172 6.74 18.99 12.88
N ASN A 173 5.66 18.28 13.23
CA ASN A 173 4.68 18.69 14.25
C ASN A 173 4.12 20.11 14.00
N SER A 174 3.96 20.47 12.73
CA SER A 174 3.49 21.77 12.27
C SER A 174 2.14 21.63 11.59
N GLU A 175 1.07 21.68 12.39
CA GLU A 175 -0.30 21.52 11.91
C GLU A 175 -0.82 22.83 11.30
N VAL A 176 -1.05 22.83 9.99
CA VAL A 176 -1.64 23.98 9.29
C VAL A 176 -3.10 24.15 9.68
N THR A 177 -3.45 25.35 10.17
CA THR A 177 -4.82 25.69 10.61
C THR A 177 -5.51 26.67 9.67
N THR A 178 -4.76 27.45 8.90
CA THR A 178 -5.32 28.44 7.98
C THR A 178 -4.43 28.63 6.75
N ILE A 179 -5.04 28.75 5.57
CA ILE A 179 -4.35 29.10 4.32
C ILE A 179 -5.08 30.27 3.65
N ARG A 180 -4.40 31.38 3.45
CA ARG A 180 -4.96 32.60 2.86
C ARG A 180 -4.17 33.02 1.63
N LEU A 181 -4.86 33.21 0.52
CA LEU A 181 -4.34 33.96 -0.62
C LEU A 181 -4.36 35.44 -0.26
N LEU A 182 -3.20 36.10 -0.38
CA LEU A 182 -3.05 37.52 -0.10
C LEU A 182 -3.09 38.33 -1.39
N ASP A 183 -3.28 39.64 -1.23
CA ASP A 183 -3.00 40.59 -2.31
C ASP A 183 -1.53 40.48 -2.75
N GLU A 184 -1.23 40.94 -3.98
CA GLU A 184 0.09 40.79 -4.62
C GLU A 184 0.48 39.34 -4.98
N GLY A 185 -0.44 38.37 -4.87
CA GLY A 185 -0.23 37.00 -5.31
C GLY A 185 0.55 36.10 -4.34
N LYS A 186 0.73 36.56 -3.09
CA LYS A 186 1.38 35.80 -2.01
C LYS A 186 0.40 34.87 -1.30
N ALA A 187 0.91 33.99 -0.45
CA ALA A 187 0.12 33.15 0.44
C ALA A 187 0.59 33.30 1.90
N ALA A 188 -0.37 33.39 2.83
CA ALA A 188 -0.14 33.26 4.25
C ALA A 188 -0.64 31.91 4.74
N VAL A 189 0.17 31.23 5.55
CA VAL A 189 -0.15 29.95 6.18
C VAL A 189 0.01 30.11 7.68
N ASP A 190 -1.11 29.99 8.41
CA ASP A 190 -1.08 29.91 9.86
C ASP A 190 -1.06 28.44 10.28
N TYR A 191 -0.22 28.13 11.25
CA TYR A 191 -0.01 26.77 11.73
C TYR A 191 0.29 26.75 13.22
N ARG A 192 0.10 25.60 13.85
CA ARG A 192 0.46 25.36 15.26
C ARG A 192 1.66 24.44 15.33
N ARG A 193 2.62 24.80 16.18
CA ARG A 193 3.76 23.96 16.54
C ARG A 193 4.02 24.10 18.02
N ASP A 194 4.17 22.96 18.70
CA ASP A 194 4.34 22.90 20.17
C ASP A 194 3.21 23.65 20.91
N GLY A 195 1.99 23.58 20.35
CA GLY A 195 0.81 24.28 20.84
C GLY A 195 0.76 25.78 20.55
N LEU A 196 1.84 26.38 20.04
CA LEU A 196 1.95 27.81 19.77
C LEU A 196 1.55 28.16 18.33
N PRO A 197 0.76 29.22 18.11
CA PRO A 197 0.43 29.70 16.78
C PRO A 197 1.64 30.36 16.11
N ARG A 198 1.79 30.12 14.81
CA ARG A 198 2.82 30.69 13.94
C ARG A 198 2.20 31.06 12.60
N THR A 199 2.86 31.98 11.88
CA THR A 199 2.46 32.40 10.53
C THR A 199 3.68 32.41 9.63
N LEU A 200 3.52 31.86 8.42
CA LEU A 200 4.49 31.93 7.34
C LEU A 200 3.86 32.64 6.15
N VAL A 201 4.56 33.62 5.57
CA VAL A 201 4.16 34.27 4.32
C VAL A 201 5.20 33.94 3.25
N ALA A 202 4.74 33.50 2.08
CA ALA A 202 5.59 33.14 0.96
C ALA A 202 4.98 33.61 -0.37
N ASP A 203 5.82 33.72 -1.40
CA ASP A 203 5.37 34.08 -2.75
C ASP A 203 4.46 33.02 -3.36
N TYR A 204 4.68 31.74 -3.02
CA TYR A 204 3.87 30.63 -3.47
C TYR A 204 3.64 29.62 -2.33
N CYS A 205 2.46 28.99 -2.35
CA CYS A 205 2.13 27.86 -1.47
C CYS A 205 1.76 26.65 -2.33
N VAL A 206 2.52 25.57 -2.19
CA VAL A 206 2.18 24.27 -2.78
C VAL A 206 1.58 23.40 -1.67
N SER A 207 0.25 23.24 -1.69
CA SER A 207 -0.42 22.38 -0.73
C SER A 207 -0.49 20.94 -1.24
N SER A 208 0.10 20.02 -0.49
CA SER A 208 -0.07 18.57 -0.66
C SER A 208 -1.02 17.96 0.39
N ILE A 209 -1.76 18.80 1.11
CA ILE A 209 -2.75 18.36 2.11
C ILE A 209 -3.89 17.63 1.35
N PRO A 210 -4.30 16.41 1.77
CA PRO A 210 -5.42 15.73 1.15
C PRO A 210 -6.69 16.58 1.19
N LEU A 211 -7.43 16.65 0.08
CA LEU A 211 -8.65 17.48 -0.02
C LEU A 211 -9.66 17.23 1.12
N PRO A 212 -9.94 15.98 1.55
CA PRO A 212 -10.84 15.77 2.68
C PRO A 212 -10.34 16.37 4.01
N VAL A 213 -9.03 16.50 4.20
CA VAL A 213 -8.42 17.17 5.37
C VAL A 213 -8.48 18.68 5.20
N LEU A 214 -8.16 19.18 4.00
CA LEU A 214 -8.22 20.61 3.66
C LEU A 214 -9.62 21.22 3.92
N ARG A 215 -10.68 20.41 3.82
CA ARG A 215 -12.06 20.80 4.16
C ARG A 215 -12.21 21.37 5.58
N GLY A 216 -11.40 20.91 6.54
CA GLY A 216 -11.42 21.36 7.93
C GLY A 216 -10.53 22.57 8.22
N ILE A 217 -9.74 23.03 7.24
CA ILE A 217 -8.79 24.13 7.37
C ILE A 217 -9.48 25.43 6.95
N SER A 218 -9.26 26.52 7.69
CA SER A 218 -9.82 27.83 7.32
C SER A 218 -9.12 28.37 6.07
N THR A 219 -9.89 28.78 5.06
CA THR A 219 -9.34 29.36 3.82
C THR A 219 -10.17 30.53 3.29
N ASN A 220 -9.64 31.25 2.31
CA ASN A 220 -10.34 32.28 1.54
C ASN A 220 -10.40 31.94 0.04
N PHE A 221 -10.43 30.65 -0.30
CA PHE A 221 -10.53 30.22 -1.69
C PHE A 221 -11.89 30.58 -2.31
N SER A 222 -11.97 30.51 -3.65
CA SER A 222 -13.24 30.76 -4.34
C SER A 222 -14.29 29.73 -3.96
N ALA A 223 -15.56 30.13 -3.98
CA ALA A 223 -16.68 29.22 -3.69
C ALA A 223 -16.69 27.96 -4.57
N GLU A 224 -16.24 28.09 -5.82
CA GLU A 224 -16.07 26.98 -6.76
C GLU A 224 -15.01 25.97 -6.28
N PHE A 225 -13.85 26.45 -5.85
CA PHE A 225 -12.78 25.59 -5.34
C PHE A 225 -13.21 24.89 -4.04
N ASP A 226 -13.89 25.63 -3.17
CA ASP A 226 -14.46 25.14 -1.92
C ASP A 226 -15.51 24.03 -2.14
N ALA A 227 -16.32 24.16 -3.20
CA ALA A 227 -17.25 23.10 -3.61
C ALA A 227 -16.50 21.85 -4.10
N ALA A 228 -15.42 22.01 -4.85
CA ALA A 228 -14.59 20.89 -5.30
C ALA A 228 -13.93 20.14 -4.13
N ILE A 229 -13.42 20.85 -3.11
CA ILE A 229 -12.88 20.24 -1.88
C ILE A 229 -13.94 19.37 -1.20
N ARG A 230 -15.18 19.86 -1.10
CA ARG A 230 -16.28 19.18 -0.43
C ARG A 230 -16.79 17.94 -1.17
N ALA A 231 -16.51 17.82 -2.46
CA ALA A 231 -16.93 16.69 -3.29
C ALA A 231 -16.05 15.43 -3.16
N VAL A 232 -14.89 15.53 -2.50
CA VAL A 232 -13.92 14.43 -2.42
C VAL A 232 -13.97 13.74 -1.05
N GLU A 233 -14.04 12.42 -1.05
CA GLU A 233 -14.02 11.58 0.15
C GLU A 233 -12.77 10.68 0.19
N PHE A 234 -12.40 10.24 1.39
CA PHE A 234 -11.38 9.19 1.53
C PHE A 234 -11.96 7.84 1.16
N ALA A 235 -11.17 7.05 0.41
CA ALA A 235 -11.42 5.63 0.30
C ALA A 235 -10.97 4.93 1.59
N SER A 236 -11.85 4.10 2.16
CA SER A 236 -11.49 3.22 3.27
C SER A 236 -10.54 2.13 2.79
N THR A 237 -9.35 2.07 3.37
CA THR A 237 -8.43 0.95 3.16
C THR A 237 -7.65 0.65 4.42
N CYS A 238 -7.31 -0.63 4.61
CA CYS A 238 -6.50 -1.10 5.72
C CYS A 238 -5.46 -2.13 5.23
N LYS A 239 -4.41 -2.27 6.04
CA LYS A 239 -3.45 -3.36 5.98
C LYS A 239 -3.16 -3.77 7.41
N VAL A 240 -3.15 -5.07 7.64
CA VAL A 240 -2.71 -5.65 8.90
C VAL A 240 -1.40 -6.37 8.64
N GLY A 241 -0.47 -6.24 9.57
CA GLY A 241 0.80 -6.92 9.52
C GLY A 241 0.89 -7.92 10.65
N TRP A 242 1.48 -9.07 10.37
CA TRP A 242 1.70 -10.06 11.40
C TRP A 242 2.86 -10.97 11.04
N GLN A 243 3.85 -11.03 11.89
CA GLN A 243 5.05 -11.83 11.65
C GLN A 243 4.84 -13.29 11.99
N ALA A 244 5.32 -14.18 11.10
CA ALA A 244 5.44 -15.63 11.29
C ALA A 244 6.77 -16.09 11.87
N GLU A 245 6.71 -17.13 12.70
CA GLU A 245 7.88 -17.93 13.09
C GLU A 245 8.40 -18.83 11.98
N GLU A 246 7.52 -19.25 11.07
CA GLU A 246 7.90 -20.05 9.92
C GLU A 246 7.20 -19.54 8.67
N ARG A 247 7.92 -19.60 7.55
CA ARG A 247 7.40 -19.27 6.23
C ARG A 247 6.70 -20.49 5.65
N PHE A 248 5.65 -20.98 6.31
CA PHE A 248 4.95 -22.22 5.91
C PHE A 248 4.46 -22.18 4.45
N TRP A 249 4.22 -20.99 3.91
CA TRP A 249 3.82 -20.78 2.53
C TRP A 249 4.93 -21.14 1.53
N GLU A 250 6.20 -21.14 1.93
CA GLU A 250 7.35 -21.52 1.09
C GLU A 250 7.59 -23.04 1.08
N GLY A 251 7.03 -23.78 2.04
CA GLY A 251 7.22 -25.23 2.18
C GLY A 251 6.70 -26.03 0.99
N ASP A 252 7.07 -27.31 0.91
CA ASP A 252 6.80 -28.18 -0.25
C ASP A 252 5.31 -28.32 -0.61
N ALA A 253 4.42 -28.20 0.38
CA ALA A 253 2.99 -28.21 0.15
C ALA A 253 2.52 -26.99 -0.65
N ASP A 254 3.15 -25.83 -0.41
CA ASP A 254 2.70 -24.54 -0.90
C ASP A 254 3.54 -23.89 -1.99
N GLN A 255 4.86 -23.90 -1.87
CA GLN A 255 5.78 -23.35 -2.86
C GLN A 255 5.39 -21.91 -3.30
N ILE A 256 4.86 -21.12 -2.37
CA ILE A 256 4.49 -19.72 -2.57
C ILE A 256 5.70 -18.88 -2.20
N TYR A 257 6.24 -18.12 -3.15
CA TYR A 257 7.36 -17.22 -2.97
C TYR A 257 6.92 -15.84 -3.46
N GLY A 258 6.44 -15.00 -2.53
CA GLY A 258 5.77 -13.75 -2.84
C GLY A 258 4.40 -13.91 -3.51
N GLY A 259 3.83 -12.79 -3.95
CA GLY A 259 2.52 -12.75 -4.62
C GLY A 259 1.33 -12.56 -3.69
N ILE A 260 0.13 -12.67 -4.26
CA ILE A 260 -1.13 -12.38 -3.57
C ILE A 260 -2.10 -13.56 -3.73
N GLY A 261 -2.53 -14.11 -2.59
CA GLY A 261 -3.69 -15.00 -2.49
C GLY A 261 -4.99 -14.21 -2.36
N TRP A 262 -6.09 -14.79 -2.82
CA TRP A 262 -7.39 -14.13 -2.90
C TRP A 262 -8.47 -14.91 -2.16
N THR A 263 -9.41 -14.20 -1.56
CA THR A 263 -10.55 -14.80 -0.89
C THR A 263 -11.79 -13.91 -0.96
N ASN A 264 -12.97 -14.53 -0.84
CA ASN A 264 -14.24 -13.82 -0.66
C ASN A 264 -14.53 -13.47 0.82
N HIS A 265 -13.64 -13.82 1.76
CA HIS A 265 -13.70 -13.32 3.13
C HIS A 265 -13.50 -11.79 3.17
N PRO A 266 -14.01 -11.05 4.17
CA PRO A 266 -13.79 -9.60 4.33
C PRO A 266 -12.34 -9.11 4.28
N ILE A 267 -11.36 -10.00 4.48
CA ILE A 267 -9.93 -9.67 4.34
C ILE A 267 -9.53 -9.46 2.86
N THR A 268 -10.27 -10.05 1.91
CA THR A 268 -10.08 -10.02 0.45
C THR A 268 -8.79 -10.66 -0.07
N GLN A 269 -7.65 -10.44 0.58
CA GLN A 269 -6.33 -10.76 0.05
C GLN A 269 -5.34 -11.17 1.15
N LEU A 270 -4.44 -12.10 0.80
CA LEU A 270 -3.25 -12.41 1.60
C LEU A 270 -2.01 -12.08 0.77
N TRP A 271 -1.14 -11.26 1.32
CA TRP A 271 0.07 -10.80 0.64
C TRP A 271 1.26 -11.53 1.23
N TYR A 272 2.06 -12.19 0.39
CA TYR A 272 3.26 -12.89 0.82
C TYR A 272 4.49 -12.00 0.56
N PRO A 273 5.47 -11.96 1.48
CA PRO A 273 6.67 -11.13 1.29
C PRO A 273 7.43 -11.49 0.02
N SER A 274 7.96 -10.48 -0.67
CA SER A 274 8.77 -10.63 -1.90
C SER A 274 10.28 -10.65 -1.62
N ASN A 275 10.66 -10.84 -0.36
CA ASN A 275 12.03 -10.81 0.14
C ASN A 275 12.26 -11.91 1.19
N ASP A 276 13.53 -12.05 1.60
CA ASP A 276 13.99 -12.94 2.67
C ASP A 276 13.55 -14.41 2.52
N TYR A 277 13.61 -14.93 1.30
CA TYR A 277 13.27 -16.32 1.00
C TYR A 277 14.09 -17.32 1.82
N PHE A 278 13.46 -18.39 2.30
CA PHE A 278 14.07 -19.47 3.09
C PHE A 278 14.67 -19.05 4.45
N SER A 279 14.37 -17.85 4.90
CA SER A 279 14.77 -17.40 6.23
C SER A 279 13.93 -18.04 7.35
N ALA A 280 14.53 -18.26 8.53
CA ALA A 280 13.92 -18.98 9.65
C ALA A 280 12.77 -18.18 10.29
N ALA A 281 13.08 -17.02 10.87
CA ALA A 281 12.29 -15.79 10.68
C ALA A 281 13.04 -14.97 9.62
N GLY A 282 12.51 -13.87 9.06
CA GLY A 282 13.32 -12.97 8.21
C GLY A 282 14.74 -12.77 8.77
N LEU A 283 15.72 -13.40 8.11
CA LEU A 283 17.13 -13.72 8.42
C LEU A 283 17.54 -14.34 9.81
N GLN A 284 18.36 -15.42 9.79
CA GLN A 284 18.80 -16.40 10.85
C GLN A 284 19.72 -15.85 11.99
N ALA A 285 19.90 -16.44 13.21
CA ALA A 285 20.15 -17.85 13.60
C ALA A 285 19.93 -18.22 15.11
N ALA A 286 19.58 -19.51 15.37
CA ALA A 286 19.70 -20.36 16.59
C ALA A 286 18.39 -20.82 17.34
N PRO A 287 18.28 -22.09 17.84
CA PRO A 287 17.00 -22.77 18.18
C PRO A 287 16.84 -23.09 19.70
N PRO A 288 15.81 -23.86 20.15
CA PRO A 288 14.37 -23.81 19.86
C PRO A 288 13.55 -23.62 21.17
N ALA A 289 12.52 -22.79 21.17
CA ALA A 289 11.35 -22.98 22.05
C ALA A 289 10.25 -21.95 21.73
N ARG A 290 9.03 -22.48 21.51
CA ARG A 290 7.71 -21.82 21.55
C ARG A 290 7.24 -21.10 20.28
N GLU A 291 6.54 -21.88 19.45
CA GLU A 291 5.17 -21.66 18.96
C GLU A 291 4.66 -20.23 18.56
N GLN A 292 4.42 -20.06 17.23
CA GLN A 292 3.29 -19.42 16.48
C GLN A 292 3.50 -18.24 15.45
N ARG A 293 3.26 -18.51 14.12
CA ARG A 293 2.21 -17.98 13.13
C ARG A 293 2.28 -16.60 12.32
N ALA A 294 1.66 -16.42 11.08
CA ALA A 294 1.92 -15.48 9.87
C ALA A 294 0.93 -14.51 9.03
N PHE A 295 1.35 -13.32 8.51
CA PHE A 295 0.72 -12.18 7.71
C PHE A 295 -0.67 -12.25 6.95
N LEU A 296 -1.50 -11.17 7.01
CA LEU A 296 -2.86 -10.97 6.41
C LEU A 296 -3.20 -9.49 6.00
N ARG A 297 -3.76 -9.17 4.81
CA ARG A 297 -4.32 -7.82 4.47
C ARG A 297 -5.85 -7.79 4.64
N ALA A 298 -6.48 -6.65 4.99
CA ALA A 298 -7.93 -6.47 5.02
C ALA A 298 -8.36 -5.10 4.43
N GLY A 299 -9.36 -5.06 3.52
CA GLY A 299 -10.03 -3.84 3.03
C GLY A 299 -9.22 -2.96 2.08
#